data_AF-A0A7Y9ZCT9-F1
#
_entry.id   AF-A0A7Y9ZCT9-F1
#
_cell.length_a   1.000
_cell.length_b   1.000
_cell.length_c   1.000
_cell.angle_alpha   90.00
_cell.angle_beta   90.00
_cell.angle_gamma   90.00
#
_symmetry.space_group_name_H-M   'P 1'
#
loop_
_entity.id
_entity.type
_entity.pdbx_description
1 polymer ?
#
loop_
_entity_poly.entity_id
_entity_poly.type
_entity_poly.pdbx_seq_one_letter_code
_entity_poly.pdbx_strand_id
1 'polypeptide(L)'
;MDPRSTALRGKPATLVTVLGSPKEGWDHSSPWLRRALEDVWGLDLRVVQRPFTLVGVDPALDSFTEVAAEFKQVAETDSVRSCREIGQVVAGASESMQGA
;
A
#
# COMPACT_ATOMS: atom_id res chain seq x y z
N MET A 1 -20.96 -4.45 3.16
CA MET A 1 -20.33 -4.05 1.88
C MET A 1 -20.71 -5.08 0.84
N ASP A 2 -21.45 -4.70 -0.20
CA ASP A 2 -21.73 -5.60 -1.33
C ASP A 2 -20.45 -5.67 -2.20
N PRO A 3 -19.77 -6.82 -2.32
CA PRO A 3 -18.58 -6.94 -3.16
C PRO A 3 -18.87 -6.73 -4.66
N ARG A 4 -20.15 -6.71 -5.06
CA ARG A 4 -20.60 -6.38 -6.42
C ARG A 4 -20.78 -4.87 -6.65
N SER A 5 -20.64 -4.05 -5.61
CA SER A 5 -20.72 -2.59 -5.73
C SER A 5 -19.55 -2.06 -6.57
N THR A 6 -19.85 -1.19 -7.53
CA THR A 6 -18.86 -0.57 -8.42
C THR A 6 -18.38 0.79 -7.92
N ALA A 7 -18.80 1.23 -6.73
CA ALA A 7 -18.52 2.58 -6.20
C ALA A 7 -17.02 2.89 -6.00
N LEU A 8 -16.16 1.87 -6.02
CA LEU A 8 -14.71 1.98 -5.89
C LEU A 8 -13.97 1.90 -7.24
N ARG A 9 -14.66 1.56 -8.33
CA ARG A 9 -14.01 1.38 -9.63
C ARG A 9 -13.31 2.66 -10.10
N GLY A 10 -12.05 2.51 -10.50
CA GLY A 10 -11.18 3.59 -10.97
C GLY A 10 -10.74 4.57 -9.88
N LYS A 11 -11.16 4.39 -8.62
CA LYS A 11 -10.71 5.27 -7.54
C LYS A 11 -9.26 4.95 -7.20
N PRO A 12 -8.37 5.96 -7.14
CA PRO A 12 -6.99 5.73 -6.75
C PRO A 12 -6.92 5.36 -5.27
N ALA A 13 -6.10 4.37 -4.94
CA ALA A 13 -5.90 3.89 -3.59
C ALA A 13 -4.44 3.49 -3.34
N THR A 14 -4.03 3.51 -2.07
CA THR A 14 -2.73 3.00 -1.64
C THR A 14 -2.91 1.92 -0.60
N LEU A 15 -2.41 0.72 -0.89
CA LEU A 15 -2.24 -0.36 0.07
C LEU A 15 -0.85 -0.26 0.69
N VAL A 16 -0.79 0.08 1.98
CA VAL A 16 0.43 -0.02 2.77
C VAL A 16 0.40 -1.36 3.50
N THR A 17 1.37 -2.22 3.22
CA THR A 17 1.43 -3.56 3.81
C THR A 17 2.85 -3.92 4.24
N VAL A 18 2.97 -4.96 5.05
CA VAL A 18 4.24 -5.47 5.54
C VAL A 18 4.55 -6.79 4.86
N LEU A 19 5.84 -7.03 4.60
CA LEU A 19 6.33 -8.34 4.24
C LEU A 19 7.00 -8.95 5.48
N GLY A 20 6.70 -10.22 5.75
CA GLY A 20 7.47 -11.02 6.71
C GLY A 20 8.90 -11.27 6.20
N SER A 21 9.57 -12.29 6.74
CA SER A 21 10.92 -12.66 6.27
C SER A 21 10.91 -13.01 4.78
N PRO A 22 11.90 -12.55 3.98
CA PRO A 22 11.93 -12.63 2.52
C PRO A 22 12.34 -14.04 2.06
N LYS A 23 11.64 -15.06 2.53
CA LYS A 23 11.77 -16.42 2.02
C LYS A 23 10.85 -16.57 0.80
N GLU A 24 11.35 -17.26 -0.22
CA GLU A 24 10.59 -17.58 -1.43
C GLU A 24 9.22 -18.17 -1.07
N GLY A 25 8.15 -17.65 -1.68
CA GLY A 25 6.78 -18.12 -1.48
C GLY A 25 6.10 -17.73 -0.15
N TRP A 26 6.72 -16.94 0.73
CA TRP A 26 6.11 -16.54 2.02
C TRP A 26 5.09 -15.41 1.89
N ASP A 27 5.07 -14.71 0.76
CA ASP A 27 4.10 -13.64 0.52
C ASP A 27 2.71 -14.20 0.20
N HIS A 28 2.00 -14.58 1.27
CA HIS A 28 0.66 -15.14 1.17
C HIS A 28 -0.43 -14.07 1.05
N SER A 29 -0.14 -12.82 1.43
CA SER A 29 -1.15 -11.77 1.52
C SER A 29 -1.16 -10.84 0.33
N SER A 30 0.00 -10.40 -0.19
CA SER A 30 0.03 -9.33 -1.20
C SER A 30 -0.65 -9.72 -2.52
N PRO A 31 -0.46 -10.95 -3.07
CA PRO A 31 -1.18 -11.37 -4.27
C PRO A 31 -2.69 -11.41 -4.07
N TRP A 32 -3.15 -11.90 -2.91
CA TRP A 32 -4.58 -11.97 -2.59
C TRP A 32 -5.18 -10.56 -2.39
N LEU A 33 -4.47 -9.67 -1.68
CA LEU A 33 -4.90 -8.29 -1.45
C LEU A 33 -5.01 -7.52 -2.76
N ARG A 34 -4.04 -7.66 -3.67
CA ARG A 34 -4.12 -7.09 -5.01
C ARG A 34 -5.35 -7.61 -5.75
N ARG A 35 -5.55 -8.93 -5.79
CA ARG A 35 -6.72 -9.53 -6.44
C ARG A 35 -8.04 -8.98 -5.90
N ALA A 36 -8.18 -8.85 -4.59
CA ALA A 36 -9.40 -8.36 -3.96
C ALA A 36 -9.63 -6.86 -4.22
N LEU A 37 -8.60 -6.03 -4.05
CA LEU A 37 -8.72 -4.57 -4.11
C LEU A 37 -8.74 -4.04 -5.55
N GLU A 38 -7.86 -4.56 -6.40
CA GLU A 38 -7.68 -4.12 -7.78
C GLU A 38 -8.68 -4.82 -8.69
N ASP A 39 -8.70 -6.15 -8.75
CA ASP A 39 -9.50 -6.83 -9.77
C ASP A 39 -10.99 -6.97 -9.40
N VAL A 40 -11.29 -7.27 -8.13
CA VAL A 40 -12.68 -7.47 -7.69
C VAL A 40 -13.38 -6.13 -7.46
N TRP A 41 -12.74 -5.21 -6.73
CA TRP A 41 -13.31 -3.89 -6.45
C TRP A 41 -12.96 -2.80 -7.46
N GLY A 42 -11.96 -3.01 -8.32
CA GLY A 42 -11.64 -2.11 -9.42
C GLY A 42 -10.84 -0.87 -9.01
N LEU A 43 -10.14 -0.88 -7.87
CA LEU A 43 -9.30 0.26 -7.47
C LEU A 43 -8.10 0.43 -8.40
N ASP A 44 -7.71 1.68 -8.66
CA ASP A 44 -6.39 1.99 -9.20
C ASP A 44 -5.38 1.90 -8.04
N LEU A 45 -4.79 0.71 -7.87
CA LEU A 45 -4.10 0.34 -6.64
C LEU A 45 -2.59 0.55 -6.74
N ARG A 46 -2.06 1.36 -5.82
CA ARG A 46 -0.62 1.49 -5.55
C ARG A 46 -0.28 0.66 -4.32
N VAL A 47 0.85 -0.05 -4.34
CA VAL A 47 1.27 -0.88 -3.20
C VAL A 47 2.60 -0.37 -2.66
N VAL A 48 2.64 -0.09 -1.36
CA VAL A 48 3.84 0.24 -0.59
C VAL A 48 4.11 -0.90 0.39
N GLN A 49 5.28 -1.51 0.28
CA GLN A 49 5.69 -2.62 1.14
C GLN A 49 6.77 -2.17 2.12
N ARG A 50 6.61 -2.55 3.39
CA ARG A 50 7.64 -2.43 4.42
C ARG A 50 8.12 -3.82 4.84
N PRO A 51 9.26 -4.31 4.34
CA PRO A 51 9.88 -5.54 4.83
C PRO A 51 10.54 -5.35 6.21
N PHE A 52 10.99 -6.45 6.81
CA PHE A 52 11.83 -6.46 8.02
C PHE A 52 11.21 -5.77 9.25
N THR A 53 9.90 -5.93 9.43
CA THR A 53 9.18 -5.35 10.58
C THR A 53 9.43 -6.06 11.91
N LEU A 54 10.04 -7.25 11.90
CA LEU A 54 10.45 -7.97 13.11
C LEU A 54 11.86 -7.62 13.61
N VAL A 55 12.64 -6.84 12.85
CA VAL A 55 13.95 -6.35 13.31
C VAL A 55 13.75 -5.43 14.52
N GLY A 56 14.52 -5.66 15.59
CA GLY A 56 14.36 -5.01 16.89
C GLY A 56 13.32 -5.68 17.81
N VAL A 57 12.66 -6.75 17.34
CA VAL A 57 11.81 -7.64 18.16
C VAL A 57 12.44 -9.03 18.25
N ASP A 58 12.91 -9.58 17.13
CA ASP A 58 13.64 -10.84 17.06
C ASP A 58 15.16 -10.58 17.05
N PRO A 59 15.90 -10.94 18.13
CA PRO A 59 17.34 -10.73 18.21
C PRO A 59 18.14 -11.44 17.10
N ALA A 60 17.58 -12.51 16.51
CA ALA A 60 18.22 -13.18 15.38
C ALA A 60 18.33 -12.28 14.14
N LEU A 61 17.61 -11.16 14.11
CA LEU A 61 17.58 -10.21 13.00
C LEU A 61 18.34 -8.91 13.28
N ASP A 62 19.03 -8.76 14.42
CA ASP A 62 19.67 -7.51 14.83
C ASP A 62 20.71 -7.00 13.81
N SER A 63 21.38 -7.91 13.11
CA SER A 63 22.33 -7.58 12.03
C SER A 63 21.69 -6.81 10.86
N PHE A 64 20.35 -6.79 10.76
CA PHE A 64 19.60 -6.08 9.72
C PHE A 64 19.03 -4.73 10.18
N THR A 65 19.42 -4.22 11.37
CA THR A 65 18.86 -2.98 11.94
C THR A 65 18.95 -1.79 11.01
N GLU A 66 20.12 -1.54 10.42
CA GLU A 66 20.34 -0.38 9.54
C GLU A 66 19.50 -0.48 8.26
N VAL A 67 19.53 -1.63 7.58
CA VAL A 67 18.74 -1.85 6.35
C VAL A 67 17.24 -1.84 6.62
N ALA A 68 16.78 -2.32 7.78
CA ALA A 68 15.38 -2.23 8.17
C ALA A 68 14.94 -0.78 8.43
N ALA A 69 15.83 0.06 8.97
CA ALA A 69 15.57 1.49 9.14
C ALA A 69 15.47 2.20 7.79
N GLU A 70 16.34 1.86 6.83
CA GLU A 70 16.26 2.38 5.45
C GLU A 70 14.94 1.97 4.77
N PHE A 71 14.58 0.68 4.81
CA PHE A 71 13.31 0.21 4.27
C PHE A 71 12.10 0.89 4.90
N LYS A 72 12.15 1.16 6.20
CA LYS A 72 11.11 1.94 6.88
C LYS A 72 11.02 3.36 6.30
N GLN A 73 12.14 4.07 6.18
CA GLN A 73 12.16 5.44 5.65
C GLN A 73 11.65 5.52 4.21
N VAL A 74 12.03 4.56 3.36
CA VAL A 74 11.56 4.46 1.97
C VAL A 74 10.04 4.25 1.95
N ALA A 75 9.53 3.27 2.70
CA ALA A 75 8.09 2.97 2.74
C ALA A 75 7.27 4.17 3.27
N GLU A 76 7.76 4.88 4.29
CA GLU A 76 7.10 6.09 4.80
C GLU A 76 7.09 7.21 3.76
N THR A 77 8.22 7.44 3.09
CA THR A 77 8.35 8.46 2.04
C THR A 77 7.41 8.18 0.87
N ASP A 78 7.38 6.92 0.39
CA ASP A 78 6.53 6.52 -0.73
C ASP A 78 5.04 6.57 -0.36
N SER A 79 4.69 6.18 0.87
CA SER A 79 3.33 6.30 1.39
C SER A 79 2.86 7.76 1.44
N VAL A 80 3.68 8.67 1.99
CA VAL A 80 3.38 10.11 2.05
C VAL A 80 3.24 10.70 0.64
N ARG A 81 4.14 10.34 -0.28
CA ARG A 81 4.08 10.78 -1.69
C ARG A 81 2.77 10.33 -2.32
N SER A 82 2.44 9.04 -2.21
CA SER A 82 1.23 8.49 -2.81
C SER A 82 -0.05 9.09 -2.24
N CYS A 83 -0.13 9.25 -0.92
CA CYS A 83 -1.27 9.90 -0.27
C CYS A 83 -1.45 11.35 -0.74
N ARG A 84 -0.36 12.10 -0.92
CA ARG A 84 -0.40 13.47 -1.43
C ARG A 84 -0.95 13.51 -2.85
N GLU A 85 -0.45 12.65 -3.73
CA GLU A 85 -0.91 12.58 -5.13
C GLU A 85 -2.40 12.19 -5.22
N ILE A 86 -2.84 11.22 -4.41
CA ILE A 86 -4.26 10.85 -4.32
C ILE A 86 -5.10 12.03 -3.84
N GLY A 87 -4.64 12.77 -2.83
CA GLY A 87 -5.32 13.96 -2.33
C GLY A 87 -5.50 15.03 -3.41
N GLN A 88 -4.48 15.25 -4.24
CA GLN A 88 -4.54 16.19 -5.38
C GLN A 88 -5.55 15.75 -6.44
N VAL A 89 -5.58 14.45 -6.77
CA VAL A 89 -6.55 13.89 -7.73
C VAL A 89 -7.98 14.05 -7.22
N VAL A 90 -8.23 13.72 -5.96
CA VAL A 90 -9.57 13.79 -5.35
C VAL A 90 -10.05 15.25 -5.22
N ALA A 91 -9.15 16.18 -4.87
CA ALA A 91 -9.47 17.60 -4.82
C ALA A 91 -9.86 18.15 -6.21
N GLY A 92 -9.06 17.89 -7.25
CA GLY A 92 -9.35 18.34 -8.61
C GLY A 92 -10.63 17.74 -9.19
N ALA A 93 -10.92 16.47 -8.90
CA ALA A 93 -12.19 15.84 -9.28
C ALA A 93 -13.40 16.52 -8.60
N SER A 94 -13.25 16.94 -7.34
CA SER A 94 -14.31 17.61 -6.60
C SER A 94 -14.61 19.01 -7.15
N GLU A 95 -13.58 19.75 -7.57
CA GLU A 95 -13.71 21.07 -8.21
C GLU A 95 -14.40 20.97 -9.58
N SER A 96 -14.06 19.96 -10.39
CA SER A 96 -14.71 19.72 -11.69
C SER A 96 -16.20 19.37 -11.59
N MET A 97 -16.62 18.76 -10.48
CA MET A 97 -18.02 18.40 -10.22
C MET A 97 -18.87 19.60 -9.75
N GLN A 98 -18.24 20.63 -9.15
CA GLN A 98 -18.94 21.81 -8.63
C GLN A 98 -19.09 22.94 -9.65
N GLY A 99 -18.33 22.90 -10.76
CA GLY A 99 -18.38 23.89 -11.84
C GLY A 99 -19.23 23.51 -13.05
N ALA A 100 -19.89 22.35 -13.03
CA ALA A 100 -20.79 21.85 -14.09
C ALA A 100 -22.25 21.90 -13.62
#